data_AF-X1RCU7-F1
#
_entry.id   AF-X1RCU7-F1
#
_cell.length_a   1.000
_cell.length_b   1.000
_cell.length_c   1.000
_cell.angle_alpha   90.00
_cell.angle_beta   90.00
_cell.angle_gamma   90.00
#
_symmetry.space_group_name_H-M   'P 1'
#
loop_
_entity.id
_entity.type
_entity.pdbx_description
1 polymer ?
#
loop_
_entity_poly.entity_id
_entity_poly.type
_entity_poly.pdbx_seq_one_letter_code
_entity_poly.pdbx_strand_id
1 'polypeptide(L)'
;MTENPCEKAAAKQDKMLANLTAAVQSGKWGAGLKRVSLEDWKTKARDIGVNRIAAGIDGAKDKVVAFAEQLLPHIDRQKAKIKAMPDVTLDDNINRMTSFIRGMAD
;
A
#
# COMPACT_ATOMS: atom_id res chain seq x y z
N MET A 1 -6.73 11.55 -25.01
CA MET A 1 -6.97 11.99 -23.61
C MET A 1 -5.93 13.04 -23.31
N THR A 2 -6.32 14.30 -23.08
CA THR A 2 -5.41 15.46 -23.01
C THR A 2 -5.13 15.95 -21.59
N GLU A 3 -5.79 15.37 -20.58
CA GLU A 3 -5.68 15.79 -19.18
C GLU A 3 -5.68 14.57 -18.26
N ASN A 4 -4.90 14.63 -17.17
CA ASN A 4 -4.78 13.56 -16.18
C ASN A 4 -5.93 13.64 -15.14
N PRO A 5 -6.88 12.68 -15.11
CA PRO A 5 -8.00 12.72 -14.17
C PRO A 5 -7.56 12.55 -12.72
N CYS A 6 -6.43 11.89 -12.45
CA CYS A 6 -5.91 11.73 -11.09
C CYS A 6 -5.41 13.05 -10.52
N GLU A 7 -4.73 13.88 -11.32
CA GLU A 7 -4.31 15.24 -10.92
C GLU A 7 -5.52 16.12 -10.62
N LYS A 8 -6.55 16.06 -11.47
CA LYS A 8 -7.80 16.79 -11.25
C LYS A 8 -8.51 16.35 -9.98
N ALA A 9 -8.51 15.06 -9.67
CA ALA A 9 -9.08 14.52 -8.43
C ALA A 9 -8.29 15.00 -7.20
N ALA A 10 -6.96 14.94 -7.25
CA ALA A 10 -6.09 15.41 -6.17
C ALA A 10 -6.31 16.91 -5.86
N ALA A 11 -6.46 17.74 -6.90
CA ALA A 11 -6.76 19.16 -6.76
C ALA A 11 -8.12 19.47 -6.08
N LYS A 12 -8.96 18.45 -5.83
CA LYS A 12 -10.27 18.57 -5.17
C LYS A 12 -10.31 17.85 -3.81
N GLN A 13 -9.16 17.58 -3.20
CA GLN A 13 -9.07 16.89 -1.90
C GLN A 13 -9.93 17.53 -0.80
N ASP A 14 -9.97 18.86 -0.70
CA ASP A 14 -10.74 19.55 0.35
C ASP A 14 -12.25 19.33 0.16
N LYS A 15 -12.69 19.35 -1.10
CA LYS A 15 -14.08 19.02 -1.47
C LYS A 15 -14.40 17.56 -1.14
N MET A 16 -13.47 16.63 -1.35
CA MET A 16 -13.65 15.23 -0.95
C MET A 16 -13.80 15.12 0.57
N LEU A 17 -12.89 15.73 1.34
CA LEU A 17 -12.92 15.67 2.80
C LEU A 17 -14.21 16.24 3.36
N ALA A 18 -14.61 17.44 2.94
CA ALA A 18 -15.83 18.09 3.42
C ALA A 18 -17.09 17.23 3.16
N ASN A 19 -17.23 16.71 1.93
CA ASN A 19 -18.40 15.92 1.57
C ASN A 19 -18.41 14.53 2.22
N LEU A 20 -17.25 13.91 2.39
CA LEU A 20 -17.14 12.61 3.07
C LEU A 20 -17.52 12.75 4.55
N THR A 21 -16.97 13.77 5.23
CA THR A 21 -17.33 14.08 6.62
C THR A 21 -18.83 14.32 6.77
N ALA A 22 -19.45 15.13 5.89
CA ALA A 22 -20.88 15.35 5.92
C ALA A 22 -21.70 14.06 5.68
N ALA A 23 -21.26 13.18 4.77
CA ALA A 23 -21.93 11.91 4.50
C ALA A 23 -21.83 10.91 5.67
N VAL A 24 -20.72 10.94 6.41
CA VAL A 24 -20.54 10.14 7.63
C VAL A 24 -21.40 10.71 8.75
N GLN A 25 -21.33 12.02 9.02
CA GLN A 25 -22.07 12.69 10.08
C GLN A 25 -23.59 12.60 9.89
N SER A 26 -24.08 12.71 8.66
CA SER A 26 -25.51 12.53 8.34
C SER A 26 -26.00 11.07 8.44
N GLY A 27 -25.11 10.10 8.68
CA GLY A 27 -25.44 8.68 8.73
C GLY A 27 -25.70 8.03 7.36
N LYS A 28 -25.72 8.81 6.27
CA LYS A 28 -25.93 8.32 4.90
C LYS A 28 -24.94 7.22 4.53
N TRP A 29 -23.67 7.41 4.87
CA TRP A 29 -22.62 6.43 4.61
C TRP A 29 -22.89 5.10 5.32
N GLY A 30 -23.19 5.14 6.62
CA GLY A 30 -23.46 3.94 7.41
C GLY A 30 -24.73 3.20 6.96
N ALA A 31 -25.80 3.93 6.62
CA ALA A 31 -27.02 3.34 6.07
C ALA A 31 -26.77 2.65 4.73
N GLY A 32 -25.89 3.20 3.88
CA GLY A 32 -25.48 2.58 2.62
C GLY A 32 -24.77 1.24 2.83
N LEU A 33 -23.82 1.18 3.78
CA LEU A 33 -23.11 -0.06 4.09
C LEU A 33 -24.03 -1.16 4.63
N LYS A 34 -24.98 -0.80 5.51
CA LYS A 34 -25.94 -1.75 6.09
C LYS A 34 -26.95 -2.30 5.09
N ARG A 35 -27.07 -1.70 3.90
CA ARG A 35 -27.96 -2.19 2.83
C ARG A 35 -27.46 -3.49 2.20
N VAL A 36 -26.17 -3.78 2.29
CA VAL A 36 -25.57 -4.99 1.72
C VAL A 36 -25.53 -6.07 2.80
N SER A 37 -26.23 -7.18 2.58
CA SER A 37 -26.18 -8.32 3.50
C SER A 37 -24.83 -9.05 3.38
N LEU A 38 -24.47 -9.79 4.43
CA LEU A 38 -23.26 -10.63 4.41
C LEU A 38 -23.29 -11.66 3.27
N GLU A 39 -24.46 -12.26 3.00
CA GLU A 39 -24.61 -13.27 1.95
C GLU A 39 -24.52 -12.68 0.54
N ASP A 40 -25.10 -11.50 0.31
CA ASP A 40 -24.92 -10.77 -0.96
C ASP A 40 -23.47 -10.38 -1.17
N TRP A 41 -22.79 -9.95 -0.11
CA TRP A 41 -21.38 -9.59 -0.17
C TRP A 41 -20.50 -10.80 -0.52
N LYS A 42 -20.69 -11.95 0.16
CA LYS A 42 -19.95 -13.19 -0.12
C LYS A 42 -20.15 -13.66 -1.55
N THR A 43 -21.40 -13.66 -2.02
CA THR A 43 -21.75 -14.09 -3.38
C THR A 43 -21.03 -13.22 -4.41
N LYS A 44 -21.11 -11.89 -4.30
CA LYS A 44 -20.43 -10.97 -5.22
C LYS A 44 -18.90 -11.05 -5.12
N ALA A 45 -18.35 -11.22 -3.92
CA ALA A 45 -16.92 -11.36 -3.71
C ALA A 45 -16.38 -12.64 -4.40
N ARG A 46 -17.07 -13.78 -4.23
CA ARG A 46 -16.69 -15.06 -4.83
C ARG A 46 -16.88 -15.06 -6.35
N ASP A 47 -18.06 -14.66 -6.83
CA ASP A 47 -18.44 -14.90 -8.22
C ASP A 47 -17.91 -13.81 -9.18
N ILE A 48 -17.71 -12.59 -8.67
CA ILE A 48 -17.21 -11.44 -9.46
C ILE A 48 -15.82 -11.02 -9.00
N GLY A 49 -15.64 -10.85 -7.70
CA GLY A 49 -14.40 -10.30 -7.11
C GLY A 49 -13.17 -11.13 -7.44
N VAL A 50 -13.23 -12.45 -7.24
CA VAL A 50 -12.10 -13.37 -7.48
C VAL A 50 -11.54 -13.22 -8.89
N ASN A 51 -12.39 -13.17 -9.90
CA ASN A 51 -11.98 -13.04 -11.30
C ASN A 51 -11.28 -11.70 -11.60
N ARG A 52 -11.56 -10.64 -10.84
CA ARG A 52 -10.95 -9.32 -11.01
C ARG A 52 -9.59 -9.19 -10.32
N ILE A 53 -9.30 -10.04 -9.34
CA ILE A 53 -8.02 -9.98 -8.61
C ILE A 53 -6.85 -10.25 -9.54
N ALA A 54 -6.91 -11.33 -10.34
CA ALA A 54 -5.85 -11.68 -11.28
C ALA A 54 -5.59 -10.54 -12.29
N ALA A 55 -6.65 -10.04 -12.93
CA ALA A 55 -6.53 -8.91 -13.86
C ALA A 55 -5.99 -7.63 -13.19
N GLY A 56 -6.36 -7.38 -11.94
CA GLY A 56 -5.82 -6.26 -11.16
C GLY A 56 -4.34 -6.42 -10.83
N ILE A 57 -3.89 -7.63 -10.51
CA ILE A 57 -2.46 -7.93 -10.29
C ILE A 57 -1.67 -7.69 -11.58
N ASP A 58 -2.14 -8.23 -12.71
CA ASP A 58 -1.45 -8.08 -13.99
C ASP A 58 -1.36 -6.59 -14.40
N GLY A 59 -2.46 -5.84 -14.25
CA GLY A 59 -2.49 -4.41 -14.57
C GLY A 59 -1.67 -3.53 -13.62
N ALA A 60 -1.41 -3.99 -12.39
CA ALA A 60 -0.58 -3.28 -11.40
C ALA A 60 0.89 -3.75 -11.39
N LYS A 61 1.25 -4.76 -12.19
CA LYS A 61 2.58 -5.36 -12.22
C LYS A 61 3.69 -4.32 -12.34
N ASP A 62 3.55 -3.38 -13.28
CA ASP A 62 4.58 -2.37 -13.53
C ASP A 62 4.81 -1.45 -12.33
N LYS A 63 3.76 -1.17 -11.54
CA LYS A 63 3.90 -0.40 -10.29
C LYS A 63 4.70 -1.17 -9.25
N VAL A 64 4.51 -2.48 -9.16
CA VAL A 64 5.28 -3.35 -8.24
C VAL A 64 6.74 -3.46 -8.72
N VAL A 65 6.96 -3.61 -10.03
CA VAL A 65 8.29 -3.62 -10.63
C VAL A 65 9.01 -2.30 -10.35
N ALA A 66 8.37 -1.15 -10.61
CA ALA A 66 8.96 0.17 -10.35
C ALA A 66 9.29 0.38 -8.87
N PHE A 67 8.47 -0.14 -7.95
CA PHE A 67 8.80 -0.12 -6.52
C PHE A 67 10.00 -1.04 -6.20
N ALA A 68 10.06 -2.23 -6.78
CA ALA A 68 11.18 -3.16 -6.60
C ALA A 68 12.50 -2.58 -7.13
N GLU A 69 12.47 -1.86 -8.25
CA GLU A 69 13.63 -1.13 -8.79
C GLU A 69 14.19 -0.08 -7.82
N GLN A 70 13.37 0.43 -6.90
CA GLN A 70 13.83 1.34 -5.83
C GLN A 70 14.27 0.59 -4.57
N LEU A 71 13.48 -0.42 -4.17
CA LEU A 71 13.67 -1.16 -2.92
C LEU A 71 14.92 -2.04 -2.96
N LEU A 72 15.15 -2.79 -4.05
CA LEU A 72 16.25 -3.75 -4.13
C LEU A 72 17.63 -3.07 -4.03
N PRO A 73 17.91 -1.96 -4.75
CA PRO A 73 19.16 -1.23 -4.56
C PRO A 73 19.31 -0.66 -3.14
N HIS A 74 18.22 -0.26 -2.49
CA HIS A 74 18.26 0.19 -1.10
C HIS A 74 18.69 -0.97 -0.17
N ILE A 75 18.07 -2.14 -0.30
CA ILE A 75 18.44 -3.36 0.44
C ILE A 75 19.92 -3.69 0.22
N ASP A 76 20.41 -3.66 -1.03
CA ASP A 76 21.80 -3.97 -1.33
C ASP A 76 22.78 -2.98 -0.69
N ARG A 77 22.44 -1.68 -0.65
CA ARG A 77 23.24 -0.67 0.09
C ARG A 77 23.29 -0.98 1.58
N GLN A 78 22.16 -1.31 2.22
CA GLN A 78 22.16 -1.62 3.66
C GLN A 78 22.90 -2.93 3.94
N LYS A 79 22.77 -3.94 3.06
CA LYS A 79 23.53 -5.20 3.16
C LYS A 79 25.04 -4.98 3.05
N ALA A 80 25.49 -4.10 2.15
CA ALA A 80 26.90 -3.75 2.03
C ALA A 80 27.44 -3.10 3.32
N LYS A 81 26.66 -2.20 3.95
CA LYS A 81 27.03 -1.58 5.23
C LYS A 81 27.18 -2.61 6.34
N ILE A 82 26.19 -3.47 6.54
CA ILE A 82 26.28 -4.47 7.62
C ILE A 82 27.37 -5.50 7.34
N LYS A 83 27.68 -5.82 6.07
CA LYS A 83 28.77 -6.74 5.74
C LYS A 83 30.14 -6.23 6.22
N ALA A 84 30.32 -4.91 6.32
CA ALA A 84 31.55 -4.30 6.83
C ALA A 84 31.61 -4.23 8.37
N MET A 85 30.55 -4.60 9.08
CA MET A 85 30.51 -4.60 10.54
C MET A 85 31.13 -5.89 11.10
N PRO A 86 31.67 -5.87 12.33
CA PRO A 86 32.05 -7.09 13.06
C PRO A 86 30.85 -8.06 13.19
N ASP A 87 31.12 -9.36 13.30
CA ASP A 87 30.10 -10.43 13.46
C ASP A 87 30.53 -11.56 14.43
N VAL A 88 31.57 -11.32 15.23
CA VAL A 88 32.22 -12.36 16.06
C VAL A 88 31.43 -12.66 17.33
N THR A 89 30.80 -11.64 17.93
CA THR A 89 30.06 -11.77 19.18
C THR A 89 28.55 -11.70 18.97
N LEU A 90 27.77 -12.04 20.01
CA LEU A 90 26.32 -11.84 20.01
C LEU A 90 25.98 -10.36 19.85
N ASP A 91 26.68 -9.48 20.56
CA ASP A 91 26.45 -8.03 20.51
C ASP A 91 26.75 -7.46 19.12
N ASP A 92 27.78 -7.96 18.44
CA ASP A 92 28.07 -7.62 17.03
C ASP A 92 26.90 -7.97 16.12
N ASN A 93 26.33 -9.17 16.30
CA ASN A 93 25.19 -9.62 15.51
C ASN A 93 23.91 -8.82 15.80
N ILE A 94 23.66 -8.45 17.06
CA ILE A 94 22.56 -7.55 17.45
C ILE A 94 22.74 -6.17 16.80
N ASN A 95 23.97 -5.65 16.79
CA ASN A 95 24.28 -4.36 16.19
C ASN A 95 24.08 -4.37 14.67
N ARG A 96 24.48 -5.45 13.98
CA ARG A 96 24.23 -5.65 12.53
C ARG A 96 22.74 -5.65 12.21
N MET A 97 21.96 -6.44 12.94
CA MET A 97 20.51 -6.53 12.76
C MET A 97 19.84 -5.17 12.95
N THR A 98 20.15 -4.48 14.06
CA THR A 98 19.55 -3.18 14.38
C THR A 98 19.92 -2.12 13.36
N SER A 99 21.16 -2.13 12.86
CA SER A 99 21.63 -1.21 11.82
C SER A 99 20.90 -1.43 10.50
N PHE A 100 20.64 -2.69 10.11
CA PHE A 100 19.85 -2.99 8.92
C PHE A 100 18.40 -2.50 9.05
N ILE A 101 17.73 -2.79 10.17
CA ILE A 101 16.33 -2.38 10.41
C ILE A 101 16.18 -0.85 10.37
N ARG A 102 17.10 -0.13 11.03
CA ARG A 102 17.11 1.34 10.99
C ARG A 102 17.36 1.84 9.58
N GLY A 103 18.35 1.27 8.89
CA GLY A 103 18.68 1.67 7.52
C GLY A 103 17.54 1.47 6.54
N MET A 104 16.68 0.45 6.73
CA MET A 104 15.50 0.19 5.91
C MET A 104 14.35 1.19 6.13
N ALA A 105 14.40 2.00 7.19
CA ALA A 105 13.39 3.01 7.51
C ALA A 105 13.73 4.40 6.93
N ASP A 106 14.92 4.58 6.37
CA ASP A 106 15.41 5.80 5.71
C ASP A 106 14.97 5.88 4.23
#